data_AF-A0AAD7CB90-F1
#
_entry.id   AF-A0AAD7CB90-F1
#
_cell.length_a   1.000
_cell.length_b   1.000
_cell.length_c   1.000
_cell.angle_alpha   90.00
_cell.angle_beta   90.00
_cell.angle_gamma   90.00
#
_symmetry.space_group_name_H-M   'P 1'
#
loop_
_entity.id
_entity.type
_entity.pdbx_description
1 polymer ?
#
loop_
_entity_poly.entity_id
_entity_poly.type
_entity_poly.pdbx_seq_one_letter_code
_entity_poly.pdbx_strand_id
1 'polypeptide(L)'
;MATEPIVFYDIPSRAPGSAMSGNTWITRYSLNFKGLAFKTMWVEIPDIGDLCKKIGAAPSAINEDGSPYYTLPVIQDPNTGAVIADSLKIASYLDETYPDTPRLLPPGTRALQKGFRAGVEASAVPGSLAFMLPAMVQILRPRSAEYFVRTREASLGHKLSELSPTSETREAAWRKFESGFGKVSSWMDDDGVFFMGDTASLADFAVAGIMQWFRSVLGRESAEWKDIERWHGGRWAKLVSALQKYEGPVEKGPQD
;
A
#
# COMPACT_ATOMS: atom_id res chain seq x y z
N MET A 1 -2.41 -29.88 13.54
CA MET A 1 -3.61 -29.05 13.80
C MET A 1 -3.80 -28.15 12.61
N ALA A 2 -5.04 -27.90 12.17
CA ALA A 2 -5.27 -26.97 11.06
C ALA A 2 -4.85 -25.56 11.50
N THR A 3 -4.15 -24.83 10.65
CA THR A 3 -3.78 -23.44 10.92
C THR A 3 -5.03 -22.57 10.87
N GLU A 4 -5.19 -21.70 11.87
CA GLU A 4 -6.27 -20.72 11.89
C GLU A 4 -5.92 -19.55 10.95
N PRO A 5 -6.91 -18.98 10.22
CA PRO A 5 -6.67 -17.85 9.35
C PRO A 5 -6.16 -16.62 10.13
N ILE A 6 -5.10 -15.99 9.62
CA ILE A 6 -4.56 -14.72 10.13
C ILE A 6 -5.65 -13.64 10.02
N VAL A 7 -5.80 -12.82 11.05
CA VAL A 7 -6.66 -11.63 11.01
C VAL A 7 -5.87 -10.49 10.39
N PHE A 8 -6.27 -10.03 9.21
CA PHE A 8 -5.63 -8.92 8.52
C PHE A 8 -6.51 -7.67 8.57
N TYR A 9 -5.98 -6.59 9.14
CA TYR A 9 -6.72 -5.32 9.25
C TYR A 9 -6.41 -4.39 8.07
N ASP A 10 -7.47 -3.98 7.37
CA ASP A 10 -7.41 -3.19 6.14
C ASP A 10 -8.42 -2.02 6.16
N ILE A 11 -8.22 -1.03 5.30
CA ILE A 11 -9.05 0.19 5.24
C ILE A 11 -10.09 0.04 4.12
N PRO A 12 -11.40 0.11 4.43
CA PRO A 12 -12.43 -0.03 3.42
C PRO A 12 -12.56 1.24 2.58
N SER A 13 -13.12 1.07 1.40
CA SER A 13 -13.43 2.17 0.48
C SER A 13 -14.65 1.81 -0.37
N ARG A 14 -15.11 2.79 -1.13
CA ARG A 14 -16.18 2.67 -2.13
C ARG A 14 -15.64 2.24 -3.49
N ALA A 15 -14.32 2.10 -3.64
CA ALA A 15 -13.71 1.58 -4.86
C ALA A 15 -14.08 0.09 -5.08
N PRO A 16 -14.12 -0.40 -6.32
CA PRO A 16 -14.34 -1.82 -6.60
C PRO A 16 -13.33 -2.69 -5.83
N GLY A 17 -13.85 -3.62 -5.01
CA GLY A 17 -13.02 -4.48 -4.17
C GLY A 17 -12.70 -3.93 -2.78
N SER A 18 -13.16 -2.74 -2.37
CA SER A 18 -12.99 -2.16 -1.01
C SER A 18 -11.55 -1.80 -0.58
N ALA A 19 -10.51 -2.57 -0.93
CA ALA A 19 -9.11 -2.24 -0.57
C ALA A 19 -8.52 -1.15 -1.47
N MET A 20 -8.01 -0.07 -0.86
CA MET A 20 -7.38 1.04 -1.60
C MET A 20 -5.99 1.45 -1.11
N SER A 21 -5.59 1.09 0.12
CA SER A 21 -4.31 1.54 0.69
C SER A 21 -3.13 0.76 0.13
N GLY A 22 -2.16 1.46 -0.44
CA GLY A 22 -0.95 0.81 -0.96
C GLY A 22 -0.16 0.07 0.12
N ASN A 23 -0.13 0.61 1.35
CA ASN A 23 0.54 -0.04 2.47
C ASN A 23 -0.12 -1.36 2.87
N THR A 24 -1.46 -1.43 2.88
CA THR A 24 -2.16 -2.66 3.23
C THR A 24 -2.09 -3.69 2.10
N TRP A 25 -2.06 -3.24 0.85
CA TRP A 25 -1.78 -4.09 -0.31
C TRP A 25 -0.44 -4.81 -0.23
N ILE A 26 0.62 -4.20 0.32
CA ILE A 26 1.91 -4.88 0.55
C ILE A 26 1.70 -6.14 1.42
N THR A 27 0.96 -6.01 2.52
CA THR A 27 0.66 -7.16 3.41
C THR A 27 -0.28 -8.16 2.76
N ARG A 28 -1.29 -7.72 2.01
CA ARG A 28 -2.18 -8.62 1.25
C ARG A 28 -1.41 -9.45 0.24
N TYR A 29 -0.54 -8.82 -0.56
CA TYR A 29 0.38 -9.53 -1.46
C TYR A 29 1.27 -10.49 -0.70
N SER A 30 1.82 -10.08 0.44
CA SER A 30 2.69 -10.92 1.27
C SER A 30 1.99 -12.20 1.75
N LEU A 31 0.75 -12.08 2.25
CA LEU A 31 -0.06 -13.21 2.71
C LEU A 31 -0.41 -14.16 1.55
N ASN A 32 -0.88 -13.61 0.42
CA ASN A 32 -1.24 -14.38 -0.77
C ASN A 32 -0.03 -15.07 -1.40
N PHE A 33 1.11 -14.38 -1.50
CA PHE A 33 2.36 -14.92 -2.03
C PHE A 33 2.86 -16.13 -1.23
N LYS A 34 2.71 -16.06 0.09
CA LYS A 34 3.04 -17.15 0.99
C LYS A 34 1.98 -18.27 1.03
N GLY A 35 0.82 -18.06 0.41
CA GLY A 35 -0.30 -19.00 0.48
C GLY A 35 -0.89 -19.14 1.89
N LEU A 36 -0.76 -18.11 2.73
CA LEU A 36 -1.29 -18.12 4.09
C LEU A 36 -2.77 -17.74 4.08
N ALA A 37 -3.59 -18.53 4.76
CA ALA A 37 -5.01 -18.20 4.94
C ALA A 37 -5.15 -16.97 5.83
N PHE A 38 -5.99 -16.02 5.42
CA PHE A 38 -6.34 -14.85 6.22
C PHE A 38 -7.78 -14.42 5.96
N LYS A 39 -8.32 -13.66 6.89
CA LYS A 39 -9.60 -12.94 6.75
C LYS A 39 -9.38 -11.45 6.89
N THR A 40 -10.11 -10.65 6.12
CA THR A 40 -9.97 -9.19 6.19
C THR A 40 -10.94 -8.59 7.21
N MET A 41 -10.41 -7.86 8.18
CA MET A 41 -11.18 -7.01 9.10
C MET A 41 -11.07 -5.56 8.65
N TRP A 42 -12.20 -4.99 8.24
CA TRP A 42 -12.27 -3.63 7.71
C TRP A 42 -12.38 -2.60 8.84
N VAL A 43 -11.54 -1.58 8.78
CA VAL A 43 -11.42 -0.54 9.81
C VAL A 43 -11.42 0.83 9.14
N GLU A 44 -12.41 1.65 9.48
CA GLU A 44 -12.44 3.04 9.04
C GLU A 44 -11.25 3.82 9.63
N ILE A 45 -10.69 4.74 8.85
CA ILE A 45 -9.50 5.55 9.24
C ILE A 45 -9.59 6.15 10.65
N PRO A 46 -10.72 6.79 11.07
CA PRO A 46 -10.83 7.34 12.42
C PRO A 46 -10.70 6.30 13.55
N ASP A 47 -10.99 5.03 13.29
CA ASP A 47 -11.07 3.98 14.32
C ASP A 47 -9.75 3.20 14.47
N ILE A 48 -8.76 3.42 13.59
CA ILE A 48 -7.48 2.69 13.56
C ILE A 48 -6.75 2.81 14.91
N GLY A 49 -6.63 4.02 15.46
CA GLY A 49 -5.89 4.25 16.69
C GLY A 49 -6.47 3.50 17.89
N ASP A 50 -7.80 3.51 18.03
CA ASP A 50 -8.48 2.85 19.15
C ASP A 50 -8.49 1.34 18.99
N LEU A 51 -8.66 0.84 17.77
CA LEU A 51 -8.48 -0.58 17.48
C LEU A 51 -7.07 -1.04 17.84
N CYS A 52 -6.03 -0.37 17.35
CA CYS A 52 -4.65 -0.79 17.59
C CYS A 52 -4.34 -0.86 19.09
N LYS A 53 -4.77 0.14 19.87
CA LYS A 53 -4.65 0.11 21.34
C LYS A 53 -5.40 -1.08 21.94
N LYS A 54 -6.64 -1.31 21.53
CA LYS A 54 -7.49 -2.40 22.04
C LYS A 54 -6.88 -3.78 21.82
N ILE A 55 -6.25 -3.99 20.66
CA ILE A 55 -5.66 -5.29 20.30
C ILE A 55 -4.18 -5.40 20.70
N GLY A 56 -3.58 -4.37 21.30
CA GLY A 56 -2.18 -4.36 21.70
C GLY A 56 -1.18 -4.21 20.54
N ALA A 57 -1.61 -3.67 19.40
CA ALA A 57 -0.70 -3.37 18.29
C ALA A 57 0.17 -2.16 18.63
N ALA A 58 1.49 -2.28 18.42
CA ALA A 58 2.41 -1.17 18.59
C ALA A 58 2.16 -0.05 17.57
N PRO A 59 2.44 1.22 17.90
CA PRO A 59 2.41 2.30 16.93
C PRO A 59 3.46 2.09 15.84
N SER A 60 3.14 2.55 14.63
CA SER A 60 4.01 2.41 13.45
C SER A 60 5.04 3.54 13.37
N ALA A 61 4.73 4.70 13.93
CA ALA A 61 5.63 5.84 14.05
C ALA A 61 5.28 6.69 15.29
N ILE A 62 6.04 7.75 15.50
CA ILE A 62 5.77 8.78 16.50
C ILE A 62 5.57 10.09 15.74
N ASN A 63 4.51 10.83 16.08
CA ASN A 63 4.24 12.17 15.52
C ASN A 63 5.27 13.19 16.03
N GLU A 64 5.35 14.35 15.38
CA GLU A 64 6.26 15.44 15.80
C GLU A 64 6.01 15.93 17.23
N ASP A 65 4.76 15.86 17.69
CA ASP A 65 4.36 16.21 19.07
C ASP A 65 4.67 15.10 20.11
N GLY A 66 5.30 14.00 19.69
CA GLY A 66 5.62 12.85 20.54
C GLY A 66 4.48 11.86 20.74
N SER A 67 3.28 12.12 20.21
CA SER A 67 2.15 11.21 20.32
C SER A 67 2.33 9.97 19.41
N PRO A 68 1.80 8.79 19.81
CA PRO A 68 1.92 7.57 19.00
C PRO A 68 1.07 7.66 17.73
N TYR A 69 1.67 7.30 16.59
CA TYR A 69 1.00 7.23 15.29
C TYR A 69 0.69 5.78 14.92
N TYR A 70 -0.61 5.46 14.89
CA TYR A 70 -1.11 4.13 14.56
C TYR A 70 -1.56 4.06 13.10
N THR A 71 -1.14 3.01 12.40
CA THR A 71 -1.47 2.79 10.99
C THR A 71 -1.89 1.36 10.73
N LEU A 72 -2.49 1.14 9.57
CA LEU A 72 -2.63 -0.17 8.96
C LEU A 72 -1.61 -0.31 7.81
N PRO A 73 -1.10 -1.51 7.52
CA PRO A 73 -1.60 -2.81 7.96
C PRO A 73 -1.21 -3.21 9.38
N VAL A 74 -2.08 -4.02 9.99
CA VAL A 74 -1.83 -4.80 11.20
C VAL A 74 -2.32 -6.23 10.93
N ILE A 75 -1.61 -7.21 11.49
CA ILE A 75 -2.10 -8.59 11.56
C ILE A 75 -2.20 -9.06 13.01
N GLN A 76 -3.17 -9.93 13.27
CA GLN A 76 -3.14 -10.83 14.42
C GLN A 76 -3.03 -12.26 13.92
N ASP A 77 -2.10 -13.00 14.48
CA ASP A 77 -1.90 -14.41 14.16
C ASP A 77 -2.43 -15.28 15.32
N PRO A 78 -3.61 -15.92 15.18
CA PRO A 78 -4.14 -16.77 16.24
C PRO A 78 -3.24 -17.98 16.55
N ASN A 79 -2.42 -18.42 15.59
CA ASN A 79 -1.56 -19.58 15.75
C ASN A 79 -0.38 -19.33 16.69
N THR A 80 0.03 -18.07 16.87
CA THR A 80 1.12 -17.69 17.78
C THR A 80 0.72 -16.67 18.84
N GLY A 81 -0.48 -16.08 18.75
CA GLY A 81 -0.92 -14.95 19.56
C GLY A 81 -0.22 -13.62 19.23
N ALA A 82 0.48 -13.53 18.10
CA ALA A 82 1.25 -12.32 17.74
C ALA A 82 0.33 -11.22 17.20
N VAL A 83 0.68 -9.96 17.51
CA VAL A 83 0.03 -8.76 16.98
C VAL A 83 1.10 -7.86 16.39
N ILE A 84 1.14 -7.74 15.06
CA ILE A 84 2.24 -7.08 14.35
C ILE A 84 1.68 -5.94 13.48
N ALA A 85 2.20 -4.73 13.71
CA ALA A 85 2.00 -3.56 12.87
C ALA A 85 3.25 -3.29 12.02
N ASP A 86 3.11 -2.46 10.99
CA ASP A 86 4.15 -2.12 9.98
C ASP A 86 4.38 -3.25 8.95
N SER A 87 4.14 -2.93 7.66
CA SER A 87 4.21 -3.90 6.56
C SER A 87 5.56 -4.63 6.44
N LEU A 88 6.69 -3.99 6.75
CA LEU A 88 8.02 -4.60 6.68
C LEU A 88 8.26 -5.54 7.89
N LYS A 89 7.82 -5.13 9.08
CA LYS A 89 7.84 -6.00 10.28
C LYS A 89 6.93 -7.20 10.10
N ILE A 90 5.75 -7.01 9.52
CA ILE A 90 4.83 -8.09 9.16
C ILE A 90 5.51 -9.07 8.20
N ALA A 91 6.11 -8.59 7.10
CA ALA A 91 6.80 -9.46 6.15
C ALA A 91 7.94 -10.27 6.81
N SER A 92 8.69 -9.63 7.71
CA SER A 92 9.75 -10.26 8.49
C SER A 92 9.21 -11.37 9.40
N TYR A 93 8.16 -11.07 10.15
CA TYR A 93 7.46 -12.04 11.01
C TYR A 93 6.97 -13.24 10.19
N LEU A 94 6.30 -12.99 9.05
CA LEU A 94 5.77 -14.07 8.22
C LEU A 94 6.88 -14.97 7.66
N ASP A 95 8.04 -14.43 7.28
CA ASP A 95 9.20 -15.23 6.87
C ASP A 95 9.77 -16.07 8.01
N GLU A 96 9.82 -15.53 9.22
CA GLU A 96 10.37 -16.20 10.40
C GLU A 96 9.41 -17.29 10.92
N THR A 97 8.12 -17.01 10.99
CA THR A 97 7.09 -17.90 11.54
C THR A 97 6.64 -18.98 10.55
N TYR A 98 6.65 -18.70 9.25
CA TYR A 98 6.21 -19.63 8.20
C TYR A 98 7.35 -19.93 7.22
N PRO A 99 8.45 -20.58 7.67
CA PRO A 99 9.68 -20.73 6.89
C PRO A 99 9.55 -21.63 5.66
N ASP A 100 8.52 -22.49 5.62
CA ASP A 100 8.22 -23.42 4.51
C ASP A 100 7.50 -22.75 3.33
N THR A 101 7.18 -21.46 3.46
CA THR A 101 6.56 -20.64 2.40
C THR A 101 7.60 -19.82 1.64
N PRO A 102 7.30 -19.37 0.40
CA PRO A 102 8.21 -18.50 -0.36
C PRO A 102 8.68 -17.26 0.41
N ARG A 103 9.96 -16.90 0.28
CA ARG A 103 10.58 -15.81 1.07
C ARG A 103 10.22 -14.43 0.52
N LEU A 104 9.73 -13.55 1.39
CA LEU A 104 9.47 -12.14 1.07
C LEU A 104 10.77 -11.31 1.11
N LEU A 105 11.61 -11.62 2.08
CA LEU A 105 12.89 -10.98 2.38
C LEU A 105 13.98 -12.06 2.34
N PRO A 106 14.52 -12.41 1.16
CA PRO A 106 15.61 -13.37 1.07
C PRO A 106 16.79 -13.02 1.99
N PRO A 107 17.55 -14.02 2.48
CA PRO A 107 18.63 -13.80 3.42
C PRO A 107 19.59 -12.69 2.97
N GLY A 108 19.97 -11.81 3.90
CA GLY A 108 20.86 -10.67 3.63
C GLY A 108 20.19 -9.44 2.96
N THR A 109 18.94 -9.54 2.51
CA THR A 109 18.29 -8.44 1.76
C THR A 109 17.48 -7.47 2.62
N ARG A 110 17.22 -7.78 3.90
CA ARG A 110 16.28 -7.00 4.75
C ARG A 110 16.61 -5.51 4.80
N ALA A 111 17.87 -5.15 5.04
CA ALA A 111 18.29 -3.76 5.12
C ALA A 111 18.17 -3.05 3.76
N LEU A 112 18.54 -3.74 2.67
CA LEU A 112 18.43 -3.23 1.31
C LEU A 112 16.96 -2.99 0.94
N GLN A 113 16.07 -3.94 1.22
CA GLN A 113 14.64 -3.80 0.93
C GLN A 113 13.96 -2.73 1.78
N LYS A 114 14.41 -2.53 3.03
CA LYS A 114 13.98 -1.38 3.85
C LYS A 114 14.35 -0.06 3.19
N GLY A 115 15.61 0.10 2.78
CA GLY A 115 16.09 1.30 2.10
C GLY A 115 15.42 1.51 0.75
N PHE A 116 15.26 0.44 -0.02
CA PHE A 116 14.56 0.42 -1.30
C PHE A 116 13.12 0.90 -1.16
N ARG A 117 12.34 0.35 -0.21
CA ARG A 117 10.95 0.80 0.04
C ARG A 117 10.89 2.29 0.33
N ALA A 118 11.78 2.79 1.19
CA ALA A 118 11.86 4.23 1.49
C ALA A 118 12.22 5.06 0.23
N GLY A 119 13.12 4.55 -0.61
CA GLY A 119 13.49 5.17 -1.88
C GLY A 119 12.34 5.22 -2.89
N VAL A 120 11.58 4.12 -3.04
CA VAL A 120 10.38 4.06 -3.88
C VAL A 120 9.36 5.07 -3.39
N GLU A 121 9.05 5.07 -2.09
CA GLU A 121 8.09 5.99 -1.49
C GLU A 121 8.49 7.45 -1.73
N ALA A 122 9.75 7.80 -1.47
CA ALA A 122 10.28 9.14 -1.69
C ALA A 122 10.31 9.57 -3.18
N SER A 123 10.38 8.61 -4.11
CA SER A 123 10.45 8.91 -5.55
C SER A 123 9.06 8.96 -6.19
N ALA A 124 8.18 8.00 -5.88
CA ALA A 124 6.90 7.80 -6.56
C ALA A 124 5.74 8.60 -5.96
N VAL A 125 5.73 8.87 -4.65
CA VAL A 125 4.56 9.45 -3.97
C VAL A 125 4.47 10.97 -4.07
N PRO A 126 5.53 11.78 -3.87
CA PRO A 126 5.38 13.22 -3.74
C PRO A 126 4.78 13.91 -4.97
N GLY A 127 5.08 13.43 -6.18
CA GLY A 127 4.55 13.99 -7.43
C GLY A 127 3.04 13.76 -7.60
N SER A 128 2.49 12.71 -6.99
CA SER A 128 1.08 12.34 -7.18
C SER A 128 0.11 13.01 -6.20
N LEU A 129 0.61 13.52 -5.07
CA LEU A 129 -0.23 13.95 -3.94
C LEU A 129 -1.26 15.04 -4.32
N ALA A 130 -0.88 15.97 -5.22
CA ALA A 130 -1.74 17.08 -5.61
C ALA A 130 -3.08 16.62 -6.23
N PHE A 131 -3.09 15.52 -6.98
CA PHE A 131 -4.33 15.00 -7.58
C PHE A 131 -4.86 13.75 -6.88
N MET A 132 -4.00 12.99 -6.19
CA MET A 132 -4.42 11.79 -5.47
C MET A 132 -5.20 12.09 -4.20
N LEU A 133 -4.78 13.10 -3.41
CA LEU A 133 -5.46 13.40 -2.16
C LEU A 133 -6.91 13.87 -2.39
N PRO A 134 -7.22 14.78 -3.34
CA PRO A 134 -8.61 15.14 -3.64
C PRO A 134 -9.42 13.96 -4.19
N ALA A 135 -8.82 13.13 -5.05
CA ALA A 135 -9.49 11.96 -5.63
C ALA A 135 -9.80 10.89 -4.57
N MET A 136 -8.92 10.71 -3.57
CA MET A 136 -9.16 9.79 -2.46
C MET A 136 -10.45 10.11 -1.70
N VAL A 137 -10.75 11.40 -1.47
CA VAL A 137 -11.98 11.82 -0.76
C VAL A 137 -13.24 11.26 -1.43
N GLN A 138 -13.24 11.13 -2.75
CA GLN A 138 -14.39 10.63 -3.51
C GLN A 138 -14.65 9.13 -3.32
N ILE A 139 -13.60 8.35 -3.01
CA ILE A 139 -13.70 6.90 -2.86
C ILE A 139 -13.73 6.46 -1.39
N LEU A 140 -13.47 7.35 -0.43
CA LEU A 140 -13.58 7.03 0.98
C LEU A 140 -15.05 6.93 1.42
N ARG A 141 -15.31 6.14 2.46
CA ARG A 141 -16.59 6.16 3.18
C ARG A 141 -16.76 7.48 3.94
N PRO A 142 -17.99 7.92 4.25
CA PRO A 142 -18.23 9.25 4.81
C PRO A 142 -17.39 9.59 6.05
N ARG A 143 -17.30 8.68 7.02
CA ARG A 143 -16.52 8.90 8.26
C ARG A 143 -15.01 9.01 7.97
N SER A 144 -14.50 8.12 7.13
CA SER A 144 -13.10 8.16 6.70
C SER A 144 -12.79 9.40 5.85
N ALA A 145 -13.72 9.84 4.99
CA ALA A 145 -13.57 11.03 4.16
C ALA A 145 -13.49 12.30 5.04
N GLU A 146 -14.40 12.46 6.00
CA GLU A 146 -14.40 13.59 6.93
C GLU A 146 -13.10 13.64 7.75
N TYR A 147 -12.71 12.51 8.35
CA TYR A 147 -11.45 12.39 9.08
C TYR A 147 -10.25 12.73 8.18
N PHE A 148 -10.23 12.19 6.96
CA PHE A 148 -9.15 12.39 6.00
C PHE A 148 -9.01 13.87 5.62
N VAL A 149 -10.10 14.54 5.24
CA VAL A 149 -10.07 15.98 4.94
C VAL A 149 -9.51 16.77 6.12
N ARG A 150 -10.10 16.61 7.32
CA ARG A 150 -9.67 17.34 8.52
C ARG A 150 -8.18 17.17 8.82
N THR A 151 -7.70 15.92 8.79
CA THR A 151 -6.30 15.62 9.14
C THR A 151 -5.30 16.04 8.08
N ARG A 152 -5.66 15.94 6.80
CA ARG A 152 -4.74 16.31 5.70
C ARG A 152 -4.69 17.82 5.53
N GLU A 153 -5.80 18.53 5.65
CA GLU A 153 -5.80 20.00 5.61
C GLU A 153 -5.02 20.60 6.79
N ALA A 154 -5.15 20.03 7.99
CA ALA A 154 -4.34 20.42 9.14
C ALA A 154 -2.84 20.20 8.90
N SER A 155 -2.47 19.07 8.29
CA SER A 155 -1.06 18.76 7.97
C SER A 155 -0.50 19.61 6.81
N LEU A 156 -1.33 19.98 5.84
CA LEU A 156 -0.92 20.75 4.66
C LEU A 156 -0.98 22.27 4.88
N GLY A 157 -1.75 22.72 5.87
CA GLY A 157 -1.98 24.14 6.16
C GLY A 157 -2.90 24.85 5.14
N HIS A 158 -3.55 24.11 4.25
CA HIS A 158 -4.44 24.65 3.21
C HIS A 158 -5.48 23.60 2.77
N LYS A 159 -6.47 23.98 1.95
CA LYS A 159 -7.60 23.09 1.63
C LYS A 159 -7.23 22.02 0.60
N LEU A 160 -7.79 20.82 0.73
CA LEU A 160 -7.62 19.78 -0.30
C LEU A 160 -8.23 20.19 -1.64
N SER A 161 -9.29 21.01 -1.64
CA SER A 161 -9.86 21.56 -2.87
C SER A 161 -8.88 22.45 -3.63
N GLU A 162 -7.96 23.11 -2.93
CA GLU A 162 -6.93 23.99 -3.52
C GLU A 162 -5.78 23.18 -4.15
N LEU A 163 -5.63 21.91 -3.80
CA LEU A 163 -4.71 20.99 -4.47
C LEU A 163 -5.17 20.59 -5.87
N SER A 164 -6.44 20.81 -6.22
CA SER A 164 -6.96 20.52 -7.57
C SER A 164 -6.32 21.49 -8.56
N PRO A 165 -5.26 21.08 -9.28
CA PRO A 165 -4.45 22.03 -10.02
C PRO A 165 -5.16 22.41 -11.31
N THR A 166 -4.89 23.63 -11.80
CA THR A 166 -5.13 23.99 -13.19
C THR A 166 -4.44 22.99 -14.13
N SER A 167 -4.82 22.94 -15.41
CA SER A 167 -4.24 21.99 -16.36
C SER A 167 -2.71 22.04 -16.41
N GLU A 168 -2.10 23.22 -16.41
CA GLU A 168 -0.64 23.38 -16.46
C GLU A 168 0.06 22.85 -15.21
N THR A 169 -0.44 23.21 -14.01
CA THR A 169 0.11 22.68 -12.74
C THR A 169 -0.11 21.18 -12.63
N ARG A 170 -1.23 20.67 -13.14
CA ARG A 170 -1.55 19.23 -13.16
C ARG A 170 -0.59 18.49 -14.08
N GLU A 171 -0.31 19.02 -15.27
CA GLU A 171 0.68 18.45 -16.20
C GLU A 171 2.08 18.41 -15.59
N ALA A 172 2.52 19.48 -14.93
CA ALA A 172 3.81 19.52 -14.25
C ALA A 172 3.90 18.48 -13.12
N ALA A 173 2.84 18.36 -12.30
CA ALA A 173 2.74 17.33 -11.26
C ALA A 173 2.76 15.92 -11.86
N TRP A 174 2.04 15.70 -12.97
CA TRP A 174 2.01 14.43 -13.69
C TRP A 174 3.38 14.04 -14.24
N ARG A 175 4.11 14.97 -14.87
CA ARG A 175 5.50 14.74 -15.33
C ARG A 175 6.45 14.42 -14.18
N LYS A 176 6.32 15.11 -13.04
CA LYS A 176 7.11 14.81 -11.84
C LYS A 176 6.80 13.41 -11.31
N PHE A 177 5.54 13.02 -11.35
CA PHE A 177 5.08 11.71 -10.93
C PHE A 177 5.62 10.60 -11.86
N GLU A 178 5.50 10.77 -13.18
CA GLU A 178 6.10 9.87 -14.17
C GLU A 178 7.62 9.76 -13.98
N SER A 179 8.32 10.88 -13.84
CA SER A 179 9.77 10.94 -13.60
C SER A 179 10.19 10.21 -12.33
N GLY A 180 9.38 10.32 -11.27
CA GLY A 180 9.56 9.59 -10.02
C GLY A 180 9.57 8.07 -10.23
N PHE A 181 8.64 7.57 -11.05
CA PHE A 181 8.67 6.18 -11.48
C PHE A 181 9.83 5.88 -12.41
N GLY A 182 10.21 6.77 -13.33
CA GLY A 182 11.38 6.58 -14.19
C GLY A 182 12.67 6.36 -13.40
N LYS A 183 12.82 7.07 -12.27
CA LYS A 183 13.91 6.82 -11.32
C LYS A 183 13.84 5.41 -10.72
N VAL A 184 12.67 4.96 -10.27
CA VAL A 184 12.50 3.59 -9.76
C VAL A 184 12.78 2.55 -10.86
N SER A 185 12.36 2.83 -12.10
CA SER A 185 12.62 1.97 -13.26
C SER A 185 14.12 1.78 -13.46
N SER A 186 14.92 2.84 -13.31
CA SER A 186 16.38 2.77 -13.46
C SER A 186 17.10 1.88 -12.45
N TRP A 187 16.42 1.42 -11.40
CA TRP A 187 16.98 0.50 -10.40
C TRP A 187 16.78 -0.98 -10.74
N MET A 188 15.98 -1.31 -11.77
CA MET A 188 15.81 -2.69 -12.22
C MET A 188 16.63 -2.93 -13.48
N ASP A 189 17.04 -4.18 -13.67
CA ASP A 189 17.64 -4.65 -14.91
C ASP A 189 16.72 -4.36 -16.11
N ASP A 190 17.30 -4.15 -17.29
CA ASP A 190 16.57 -3.74 -18.50
C ASP A 190 15.46 -4.74 -18.89
N ASP A 191 15.75 -6.04 -18.77
CA ASP A 191 14.84 -7.14 -19.11
C ASP A 191 14.12 -7.74 -17.88
N GLY A 192 14.40 -7.23 -16.68
CA GLY A 192 13.86 -7.75 -15.42
C GLY A 192 12.38 -7.38 -15.19
N VAL A 193 11.57 -8.36 -14.81
CA VAL A 193 10.19 -8.11 -14.33
C VAL A 193 10.18 -7.79 -12.83
N PHE A 194 11.01 -8.48 -12.03
CA PHE A 194 11.12 -8.25 -10.60
C PHE A 194 12.45 -7.62 -10.21
N PHE A 195 12.49 -6.94 -9.07
CA PHE A 195 13.70 -6.29 -8.54
C PHE A 195 14.81 -7.28 -8.13
N MET A 196 14.46 -8.55 -7.94
CA MET A 196 15.41 -9.64 -7.66
C MET A 196 15.55 -10.60 -8.85
N GLY A 197 15.36 -10.10 -10.07
CA GLY A 197 15.41 -10.89 -11.30
C GLY A 197 14.15 -11.75 -11.49
N ASP A 198 14.27 -13.06 -11.30
CA ASP A 198 13.20 -14.02 -11.58
C ASP A 198 12.28 -14.29 -10.37
N THR A 199 12.60 -13.73 -9.20
CA THR A 199 11.89 -13.99 -7.94
C THR A 199 11.18 -12.75 -7.44
N ALA A 200 9.87 -12.84 -7.23
CA ALA A 200 9.11 -11.79 -6.57
C ALA A 200 9.48 -11.70 -5.08
N SER A 201 9.50 -10.48 -4.56
CA SER A 201 9.93 -10.15 -3.20
C SER A 201 9.09 -8.99 -2.62
N LEU A 202 9.36 -8.61 -1.37
CA LEU A 202 8.70 -7.45 -0.77
C LEU A 202 8.96 -6.15 -1.55
N ALA A 203 10.12 -6.02 -2.22
CA ALA A 203 10.44 -4.88 -3.07
C ALA A 203 9.43 -4.71 -4.21
N ASP A 204 9.07 -5.81 -4.88
CA ASP A 204 8.06 -5.84 -5.93
C ASP A 204 6.68 -5.46 -5.37
N PHE A 205 6.35 -5.96 -4.19
CA PHE A 205 5.08 -5.67 -3.52
C PHE A 205 4.97 -4.22 -3.06
N ALA A 206 6.09 -3.56 -2.72
CA ALA A 206 6.11 -2.14 -2.40
C ALA A 206 5.69 -1.28 -3.60
N VAL A 207 6.24 -1.57 -4.78
CA VAL A 207 5.85 -0.88 -6.03
C VAL A 207 4.43 -1.25 -6.43
N ALA A 208 4.09 -2.54 -6.38
CA ALA A 208 2.75 -3.01 -6.71
C ALA A 208 1.69 -2.42 -5.79
N GLY A 209 1.94 -2.30 -4.49
CA GLY A 209 1.01 -1.67 -3.54
C GLY A 209 0.71 -0.22 -3.92
N ILE A 210 1.73 0.55 -4.29
CA ILE A 210 1.55 1.91 -4.80
C ILE A 210 0.72 1.92 -6.10
N MET A 211 0.98 0.99 -7.02
CA MET A 211 0.19 0.84 -8.25
C MET A 211 -1.27 0.49 -7.97
N GLN A 212 -1.54 -0.39 -7.01
CA GLN A 212 -2.91 -0.70 -6.58
C GLN A 212 -3.62 0.51 -6.00
N TRP A 213 -2.90 1.34 -5.24
CA TRP A 213 -3.45 2.59 -4.71
C TRP A 213 -3.86 3.53 -5.85
N PHE A 214 -2.98 3.78 -6.82
CA PHE A 214 -3.30 4.60 -7.99
C PHE A 214 -4.46 4.04 -8.80
N ARG A 215 -4.44 2.74 -9.10
CA ARG A 215 -5.50 2.04 -9.82
C ARG A 215 -6.86 2.15 -9.12
N SER A 216 -6.87 2.08 -7.79
CA SER A 216 -8.10 2.12 -6.99
C SER A 216 -8.68 3.54 -6.89
N VAL A 217 -7.82 4.55 -6.77
CA VAL A 217 -8.23 5.96 -6.62
C VAL A 217 -8.61 6.59 -7.96
N LEU A 218 -7.81 6.36 -9.00
CA LEU A 218 -8.06 6.92 -10.33
C LEU A 218 -9.14 6.13 -11.08
N GLY A 219 -9.30 4.85 -10.76
CA GLY A 219 -10.21 3.93 -11.43
C GLY A 219 -9.54 3.22 -12.61
N ARG A 220 -9.82 1.92 -12.73
CA ARG A 220 -9.19 1.01 -13.70
C ARG A 220 -9.38 1.42 -15.16
N GLU A 221 -10.47 2.11 -15.46
CA GLU A 221 -10.80 2.51 -16.83
C GLU A 221 -10.40 3.96 -17.17
N SER A 222 -9.83 4.69 -16.22
CA SER A 222 -9.42 6.08 -16.40
C SER A 222 -8.31 6.23 -17.45
N ALA A 223 -8.28 7.40 -18.09
CA ALA A 223 -7.20 7.73 -19.02
C ALA A 223 -5.86 7.78 -18.29
N GLU A 224 -5.86 8.29 -17.06
CA GLU A 224 -4.69 8.33 -16.18
C GLU A 224 -4.11 6.95 -15.89
N TRP A 225 -4.94 5.96 -15.54
CA TRP A 225 -4.45 4.60 -15.31
C TRP A 225 -3.88 3.97 -16.60
N LYS A 226 -4.56 4.17 -17.73
CA LYS A 226 -4.10 3.69 -19.05
C LYS A 226 -2.78 4.34 -19.50
N ASP A 227 -2.50 5.55 -19.04
CA ASP A 227 -1.21 6.22 -19.26
C ASP A 227 -0.11 5.62 -18.39
N ILE A 228 -0.36 5.43 -17.09
CA ILE A 228 0.57 4.75 -16.16
C ILE A 228 0.98 3.38 -16.67
N GLU A 229 0.05 2.62 -17.26
CA GLU A 229 0.31 1.31 -17.84
C GLU A 229 1.30 1.34 -19.03
N ARG A 230 1.46 2.49 -19.70
CA ARG A 230 2.35 2.67 -20.86
C ARG A 230 3.74 3.16 -20.48
N TRP A 231 3.88 3.76 -19.30
CA TRP A 231 5.14 4.36 -18.87
C TRP A 231 6.31 3.37 -18.89
N HIS A 232 7.49 3.89 -19.26
CA HIS A 232 8.76 3.17 -19.26
C HIS A 232 8.69 1.82 -20.02
N GLY A 233 8.09 1.84 -21.21
CA GLY A 233 7.95 0.64 -22.03
C GLY A 233 6.96 -0.38 -21.47
N GLY A 234 5.96 0.08 -20.71
CA GLY A 234 4.94 -0.74 -20.05
C GLY A 234 5.46 -1.58 -18.90
N ARG A 235 6.62 -1.24 -18.33
CA ARG A 235 7.26 -1.99 -17.25
C ARG A 235 6.34 -2.21 -16.04
N TRP A 236 5.61 -1.19 -15.64
CA TRP A 236 4.71 -1.28 -14.49
C TRP A 236 3.49 -2.16 -14.75
N ALA A 237 2.94 -2.10 -15.95
CA ALA A 237 1.85 -3.00 -16.35
C ALA A 237 2.32 -4.47 -16.35
N LYS A 238 3.55 -4.74 -16.81
CA LYS A 238 4.16 -6.08 -16.75
C LYS A 238 4.33 -6.56 -15.31
N LEU A 239 4.85 -5.70 -14.42
CA LEU A 239 5.00 -6.02 -12.99
C LEU A 239 3.64 -6.34 -12.35
N VAL A 240 2.64 -5.47 -12.52
CA VAL A 240 1.28 -5.67 -11.96
C VAL A 240 0.66 -6.97 -12.52
N SER A 241 0.84 -7.24 -13.82
CA SER A 241 0.34 -8.48 -14.45
C SER A 241 1.02 -9.72 -13.87
N ALA A 242 2.34 -9.70 -13.69
CA ALA A 242 3.09 -10.82 -13.11
C ALA A 242 2.68 -11.11 -11.65
N LEU A 243 2.23 -10.07 -10.92
CA LEU A 243 1.78 -10.16 -9.54
C LEU A 243 0.27 -10.38 -9.39
N GLN A 244 -0.50 -10.37 -10.48
CA GLN A 244 -1.97 -10.46 -10.45
C GLN A 244 -2.48 -11.69 -9.69
N LYS A 245 -1.79 -12.83 -9.83
CA LYS A 245 -2.13 -14.09 -9.12
C LYS A 245 -2.06 -13.96 -7.59
N TYR A 246 -1.36 -12.95 -7.07
CA TYR A 246 -1.23 -12.67 -5.64
C TYR A 246 -2.15 -11.54 -5.17
N GLU A 247 -3.00 -10.98 -6.04
CA GLU A 247 -4.00 -10.00 -5.60
C GLU A 247 -5.06 -10.65 -4.70
N GLY A 248 -5.39 -11.92 -4.97
CA GLY A 248 -6.40 -12.70 -4.25
C GLY A 248 -7.81 -12.09 -4.33
N PRO A 249 -8.85 -12.80 -3.84
CA PRO A 249 -10.15 -12.18 -3.67
C PRO A 249 -10.06 -11.13 -2.56
N VAL A 250 -10.54 -9.92 -2.84
CA VAL A 250 -10.79 -8.96 -1.77
C VAL A 250 -12.20 -9.21 -1.26
N GLU A 251 -12.30 -9.82 -0.07
CA GLU A 251 -13.59 -10.03 0.61
C GLU A 251 -14.31 -8.69 0.72
N LYS A 252 -15.50 -8.57 0.11
CA LYS A 252 -16.25 -7.32 0.15
C LYS A 252 -16.50 -6.95 1.62
N GLY A 253 -16.04 -5.78 2.03
CA GLY A 253 -16.37 -5.24 3.34
C GLY A 253 -17.87 -5.02 3.51
N PRO A 254 -18.35 -4.84 4.75
CA PRO A 254 -19.77 -4.61 5.02
C PRO A 254 -20.28 -3.47 4.14
N GLN A 255 -21.37 -3.70 3.40
CA GLN A 255 -22.03 -2.65 2.63
C GLN A 255 -22.66 -1.69 3.64
N ASP A 256 -22.27 -0.42 3.59
CA ASP A 256 -22.98 0.65 4.29
C ASP A 256 -24.22 1.04 3.48
#